data_AF-A0A8J3HYX7-F1
#
_entry.id   AF-A0A8J3HYX7-F1
#
_cell.length_a   1.000
_cell.length_b   1.000
_cell.length_c   1.000
_cell.angle_alpha   90.00
_cell.angle_beta   90.00
_cell.angle_gamma   90.00
#
_symmetry.space_group_name_H-M   'P 1'
#
loop_
_entity.id
_entity.type
_entity.pdbx_description
1 polymer ?
#
loop_
_entity_poly.entity_id
_entity_poly.type
_entity_poly.pdbx_seq_one_letter_code
_entity_poly.pdbx_strand_id
1 'polypeptide(L)'
;MDTWNVITWNIARSGGLTAYLLLTLAVIIGLVLSLRWQGPWWPRLINSEMHNFLSLLSLIFTLVHLLAIWIDAYTHFSWFEIFVPFASSYHTIWMGLGILAFYLGIAIGISTWLRPRIGYQWWRRFHLLTLLLFVLATLHGIVIGSDSDTTWALFLYATSILLVGGLLAFRLIKAAADSDNVPSTP
;
A
#
# COMPACT_ATOMS: atom_id res chain seq x y z
N MET A 1 -1.22 30.49 -12.52
CA MET A 1 -1.97 29.27 -12.15
C MET A 1 -3.29 29.73 -11.56
N ASP A 2 -4.40 29.28 -12.12
CA ASP A 2 -5.72 29.59 -11.58
C ASP A 2 -5.88 28.86 -10.23
N THR A 3 -6.66 29.43 -9.32
CA THR A 3 -6.86 28.89 -7.95
C THR A 3 -7.33 27.44 -7.97
N TRP A 4 -8.12 27.07 -8.97
CA TRP A 4 -8.56 25.69 -9.20
C TRP A 4 -7.41 24.70 -9.37
N ASN A 5 -6.45 25.02 -10.25
CA ASN A 5 -5.31 24.14 -10.54
C ASN A 5 -4.41 23.96 -9.31
N VAL A 6 -4.27 25.00 -8.47
CA VAL A 6 -3.52 24.91 -7.22
C VAL A 6 -4.21 23.96 -6.24
N ILE A 7 -5.54 24.01 -6.15
CA ILE A 7 -6.33 23.15 -5.26
C ILE A 7 -6.28 21.69 -5.73
N THR A 8 -6.59 21.41 -7.00
CA THR A 8 -6.59 20.05 -7.55
C THR A 8 -5.22 19.40 -7.44
N TRP A 9 -4.15 20.14 -7.78
CA TRP A 9 -2.77 19.69 -7.65
C TRP A 9 -2.41 19.35 -6.20
N ASN A 10 -2.72 20.24 -5.24
CA ASN A 10 -2.43 19.99 -3.82
C ASN A 10 -3.23 18.80 -3.28
N ILE A 11 -4.48 18.61 -3.70
CA ILE A 11 -5.29 17.44 -3.33
C ILE A 11 -4.70 16.16 -3.92
N ALA A 12 -4.31 16.16 -5.20
CA ALA A 12 -3.67 15.01 -5.83
C ALA A 12 -2.39 14.62 -5.08
N ARG A 13 -1.50 15.59 -4.86
CA ARG A 13 -0.22 15.40 -4.16
C ARG A 13 -0.40 14.91 -2.71
N SER A 14 -1.18 15.63 -1.91
CA SER A 14 -1.41 15.26 -0.49
C SER A 14 -2.21 13.96 -0.36
N GLY A 15 -3.16 13.71 -1.26
CA GLY A 15 -3.93 12.48 -1.33
C GLY A 15 -3.05 11.25 -1.58
N GLY A 16 -2.11 11.33 -2.53
CA GLY A 16 -1.17 10.25 -2.83
C GLY A 16 -0.25 9.91 -1.66
N LEU A 17 0.32 10.93 -1.01
CA LEU A 17 1.15 10.75 0.19
C LEU A 17 0.37 10.18 1.37
N THR A 18 -0.87 10.64 1.56
CA THR A 18 -1.76 10.13 2.61
C THR A 18 -2.12 8.67 2.35
N ALA A 19 -2.46 8.31 1.10
CA ALA A 19 -2.72 6.93 0.71
C ALA A 19 -1.52 6.01 1.00
N TYR A 20 -0.30 6.47 0.69
CA TYR A 20 0.95 5.76 0.96
C TYR A 20 1.22 5.57 2.45
N LEU A 21 1.05 6.62 3.26
CA LEU A 21 1.20 6.54 4.72
C LEU A 21 0.21 5.54 5.32
N LEU A 22 -1.06 5.60 4.91
CA LEU A 22 -2.10 4.69 5.37
C LEU A 22 -1.81 3.24 4.96
N LEU A 23 -1.34 3.03 3.72
CA LEU A 23 -0.90 1.72 3.25
C LEU A 23 0.25 1.18 4.12
N THR A 24 1.24 2.02 4.41
CA THR A 24 2.40 1.67 5.25
C THR A 24 1.94 1.23 6.64
N LEU A 25 1.07 2.02 7.28
CA LEU A 25 0.51 1.69 8.59
C LEU A 25 -0.31 0.39 8.54
N ALA A 26 -1.14 0.20 7.51
CA ALA A 26 -1.91 -1.03 7.33
C ALA A 26 -1.00 -2.27 7.22
N VAL A 27 0.11 -2.17 6.47
CA VAL A 27 1.12 -3.24 6.34
C VAL A 27 1.81 -3.51 7.68
N ILE A 28 2.22 -2.47 8.41
CA ILE A 28 2.85 -2.60 9.73
C ILE A 28 1.91 -3.32 10.70
N ILE A 29 0.66 -2.87 10.82
CA ILE A 29 -0.33 -3.52 11.72
C ILE A 29 -0.62 -4.96 11.26
N GLY A 30 -0.67 -5.22 9.95
CA GLY A 30 -0.81 -6.57 9.40
C GLY A 30 0.35 -7.49 9.79
N LEU A 31 1.59 -6.99 9.74
CA LEU A 31 2.78 -7.72 10.18
C LEU A 31 2.76 -7.97 11.70
N VAL A 32 2.42 -6.96 12.50
CA VAL A 32 2.25 -7.07 13.97
C VAL A 32 1.21 -8.14 14.32
N LEU A 33 0.05 -8.14 13.66
CA LEU A 33 -1.01 -9.13 13.85
C LEU A 33 -0.50 -10.55 13.53
N SER A 34 0.32 -10.66 12.48
CA SER A 34 0.90 -11.92 12.05
C SER A 34 1.98 -12.46 12.99
N LEU A 35 2.71 -11.58 13.70
CA LEU A 35 3.72 -11.91 14.71
C LEU A 35 3.09 -12.29 16.07
N ARG A 36 1.78 -12.05 16.22
CA ARG A 36 1.01 -12.19 17.47
C ARG A 36 1.51 -11.27 18.58
N TRP A 37 2.04 -10.09 18.24
CA TRP A 37 2.39 -9.05 19.21
C TRP A 37 1.12 -8.36 19.70
N GLN A 38 0.64 -8.81 20.86
CA GLN A 38 -0.60 -8.38 21.49
C GLN A 38 -0.36 -8.25 22.99
N GLY A 39 -1.08 -7.35 23.65
CA GLY A 39 -1.01 -7.16 25.09
C GLY A 39 -2.39 -6.86 25.70
N PRO A 40 -2.48 -6.75 27.04
CA PRO A 40 -3.75 -6.49 27.73
C PRO A 40 -4.46 -5.22 27.23
N TRP A 41 -3.67 -4.19 26.90
CA TRP A 41 -4.14 -2.89 26.41
C TRP A 41 -4.28 -2.82 24.88
N TRP A 42 -3.82 -3.86 24.17
CA TRP A 42 -3.81 -3.89 22.71
C TRP A 42 -4.16 -5.30 22.19
N PRO A 43 -5.43 -5.71 22.33
CA PRO A 43 -5.89 -7.03 21.96
C PRO A 43 -5.90 -7.21 20.43
N ARG A 44 -5.94 -8.48 20.02
CA ARG A 44 -6.01 -8.89 18.60
C ARG A 44 -7.12 -8.20 17.82
N LEU A 45 -8.27 -8.00 18.46
CA LEU A 45 -9.44 -7.40 17.84
C LEU A 45 -9.14 -5.96 17.41
N ILE A 46 -8.56 -5.15 18.29
CA ILE A 46 -8.20 -3.75 17.98
C ILE A 46 -7.21 -3.70 16.81
N ASN A 47 -6.17 -4.53 16.84
CA ASN A 47 -5.23 -4.63 15.70
C ASN A 47 -5.93 -5.01 14.39
N SER A 48 -6.85 -5.97 14.42
CA SER A 48 -7.59 -6.41 13.24
C SER A 48 -8.47 -5.29 12.67
N GLU A 49 -9.23 -4.60 13.54
CA GLU A 49 -10.08 -3.48 13.13
C GLU A 49 -9.27 -2.30 12.62
N MET A 50 -8.15 -1.97 13.27
CA MET A 50 -7.23 -0.93 12.80
C MET A 50 -6.64 -1.28 11.43
N HIS A 51 -6.23 -2.52 11.20
CA HIS A 51 -5.75 -2.95 9.89
C HIS A 51 -6.83 -2.78 8.82
N ASN A 52 -8.06 -3.21 9.09
CA ASN A 52 -9.19 -3.07 8.16
C ASN A 52 -9.50 -1.59 7.87
N PHE A 53 -9.56 -0.75 8.91
CA PHE A 53 -9.84 0.67 8.80
C PHE A 53 -8.75 1.41 7.99
N LEU A 54 -7.47 1.18 8.31
CA LEU A 54 -6.34 1.77 7.59
C LEU A 54 -6.29 1.31 6.13
N SER A 55 -6.57 0.03 5.87
CA SER A 55 -6.61 -0.51 4.50
C SER A 55 -7.73 0.12 3.68
N LEU A 56 -8.93 0.28 4.26
CA LEU A 56 -10.04 0.95 3.59
C LEU A 56 -9.72 2.42 3.31
N LEU A 57 -9.17 3.13 4.30
CA LEU A 57 -8.84 4.54 4.15
C LEU A 57 -7.73 4.75 3.10
N SER A 58 -6.74 3.85 3.04
CA SER A 58 -5.70 3.87 2.00
C SER A 58 -6.31 3.75 0.59
N LEU A 59 -7.27 2.84 0.39
CA LEU A 59 -7.99 2.72 -0.88
C LEU A 59 -8.81 3.98 -1.20
N ILE A 60 -9.52 4.54 -0.22
CA ILE A 60 -10.29 5.78 -0.40
C ILE A 60 -9.38 6.93 -0.81
N PHE A 61 -8.25 7.15 -0.13
CA PHE A 61 -7.31 8.21 -0.48
C PHE A 61 -6.60 7.95 -1.81
N THR A 62 -6.41 6.68 -2.20
CA THR A 62 -5.94 6.34 -3.54
C THR A 62 -6.97 6.79 -4.59
N LEU A 63 -8.26 6.55 -4.37
CA LEU A 63 -9.31 7.06 -5.26
C LEU A 63 -9.35 8.59 -5.30
N VAL A 64 -9.21 9.26 -4.16
CA VAL A 64 -9.10 10.73 -4.11
C VAL A 64 -7.92 11.23 -4.93
N HIS A 65 -6.76 10.60 -4.80
CA HIS A 65 -5.57 10.90 -5.60
C HIS A 65 -5.84 10.75 -7.11
N LEU A 66 -6.42 9.62 -7.53
CA LEU A 66 -6.76 9.35 -8.94
C LEU A 66 -7.78 10.37 -9.49
N LEU A 67 -8.84 10.65 -8.74
CA LEU A 67 -9.88 11.60 -9.15
C LEU A 67 -9.33 13.03 -9.22
N ALA A 68 -8.46 13.41 -8.28
CA ALA A 68 -7.83 14.72 -8.31
C ALA A 68 -6.90 14.88 -9.52
N ILE A 69 -6.12 13.84 -9.88
CA ILE A 69 -5.32 13.83 -11.12
C ILE A 69 -6.22 13.95 -12.36
N TRP A 70 -7.34 13.25 -12.38
CA TRP A 70 -8.26 13.28 -13.52
C TRP A 70 -8.91 14.65 -13.73
N ILE A 71 -9.33 15.29 -12.64
CA ILE A 71 -10.00 16.60 -12.66
C ILE A 71 -8.99 17.74 -12.88
N ASP A 72 -7.71 17.50 -12.60
CA ASP A 72 -6.66 18.49 -12.72
C ASP A 72 -6.46 18.93 -14.18
N ALA A 73 -6.84 20.18 -14.46
CA ALA A 73 -6.78 20.76 -15.79
C ALA A 73 -5.35 21.11 -16.23
N TYR A 74 -4.32 20.87 -15.41
CA TYR A 74 -2.94 21.11 -15.81
C TYR A 74 -2.38 19.91 -16.58
N THR A 75 -2.63 18.69 -16.10
CA THR A 75 -2.08 17.46 -16.70
C THR A 75 -2.85 16.93 -17.90
N HIS A 76 -4.12 17.28 -18.08
CA HIS A 76 -4.97 16.88 -19.21
C HIS A 76 -4.99 15.36 -19.48
N PHE A 77 -4.84 14.51 -18.45
CA PHE A 77 -4.85 13.07 -18.64
C PHE A 77 -6.23 12.57 -19.07
N SER A 78 -6.25 11.75 -20.12
CA SER A 78 -7.44 11.06 -20.56
C SER A 78 -7.82 9.91 -19.61
N TRP A 79 -9.08 9.47 -19.65
CA TRP A 79 -9.54 8.29 -18.91
C TRP A 79 -8.69 7.03 -19.21
N PHE A 80 -8.20 6.89 -20.44
CA PHE A 80 -7.35 5.76 -20.81
C PHE A 80 -5.99 5.81 -20.12
N GLU A 81 -5.39 7.00 -19.96
CA GLU A 81 -4.08 7.15 -19.32
C GLU A 81 -4.10 6.91 -17.81
N ILE A 82 -5.28 7.01 -17.19
CA ILE A 82 -5.47 6.82 -15.75
C ILE A 82 -5.77 5.36 -15.40
N PHE A 83 -6.48 4.64 -16.28
CA PHE A 83 -6.91 3.27 -16.00
C PHE A 83 -6.21 2.21 -16.84
N VAL A 84 -5.64 2.54 -17.99
CA VAL A 84 -4.93 1.54 -18.82
C VAL A 84 -3.43 1.65 -18.53
N PRO A 85 -2.80 0.60 -17.96
CA PRO A 85 -1.35 0.59 -17.77
C PRO A 85 -0.62 0.87 -19.07
N PHE A 86 0.42 1.70 -19.00
CA PHE A 86 1.29 2.05 -20.13
C PHE A 86 0.63 2.84 -21.27
N ALA A 87 -0.58 3.36 -21.08
CA ALA A 87 -1.24 4.21 -22.09
C ALA A 87 -0.69 5.64 -22.12
N SER A 88 -0.15 6.14 -21.00
CA SER A 88 0.42 7.48 -20.92
C SER A 88 1.81 7.56 -21.57
N SER A 89 2.05 8.63 -22.34
CA SER A 89 3.38 8.99 -22.84
C SER A 89 4.28 9.60 -21.76
N TYR A 90 3.69 10.07 -20.65
CA TYR A 90 4.39 10.62 -19.51
C TYR A 90 4.84 9.49 -18.57
N HIS A 91 6.15 9.30 -18.42
CA HIS A 91 6.75 8.27 -17.56
C HIS A 91 6.04 6.90 -17.63
N THR A 92 5.81 6.42 -18.85
CA THR A 92 4.93 5.28 -19.20
C THR A 92 5.05 4.08 -18.25
N ILE A 93 6.27 3.66 -17.94
CA ILE A 93 6.52 2.51 -17.07
C ILE A 93 6.00 2.77 -15.65
N TRP A 94 6.37 3.90 -15.05
CA TRP A 94 6.08 4.21 -13.65
C TRP A 94 4.60 4.57 -13.42
N MET A 95 3.97 5.21 -14.41
CA MET A 95 2.51 5.39 -14.43
C MET A 95 1.81 4.03 -14.51
N GLY A 96 2.25 3.15 -15.42
CA GLY A 96 1.73 1.78 -15.53
C GLY A 96 1.86 0.99 -14.23
N LEU A 97 3.01 1.07 -13.54
CA LEU A 97 3.20 0.41 -12.24
C LEU A 97 2.26 0.97 -11.15
N GLY A 98 1.96 2.27 -11.14
CA GLY A 98 0.98 2.86 -10.25
C GLY A 98 -0.43 2.32 -10.48
N ILE A 99 -0.84 2.18 -11.74
CA ILE A 99 -2.15 1.60 -12.12
C ILE A 99 -2.21 0.11 -11.73
N LEU A 100 -1.13 -0.65 -11.98
CA LEU A 100 -1.05 -2.05 -11.56
C LEU A 100 -1.10 -2.19 -10.03
N ALA A 101 -0.47 -1.27 -9.28
CA ALA A 101 -0.58 -1.22 -7.83
C ALA A 101 -2.03 -0.97 -7.39
N PHE A 102 -2.72 0.00 -8.00
CA PHE A 102 -4.12 0.26 -7.72
C PHE A 102 -5.02 -0.98 -7.94
N TYR A 103 -4.85 -1.65 -9.08
CA TYR A 103 -5.58 -2.89 -9.39
C TYR A 103 -5.27 -4.02 -8.41
N LEU A 104 -3.99 -4.18 -8.04
CA LEU A 104 -3.58 -5.17 -7.06
C LEU A 104 -4.21 -4.88 -5.68
N GLY A 105 -4.27 -3.61 -5.26
CA GLY A 105 -4.93 -3.18 -4.02
C GLY A 105 -6.42 -3.54 -4.00
N ILE A 106 -7.14 -3.25 -5.09
CA ILE A 106 -8.55 -3.66 -5.24
C ILE A 106 -8.68 -5.18 -5.18
N ALA A 107 -7.85 -5.92 -5.92
CA ALA A 107 -7.90 -7.38 -5.95
C ALA A 107 -7.67 -8.00 -4.56
N ILE A 108 -6.71 -7.47 -3.79
CA ILE A 108 -6.45 -7.90 -2.42
C ILE A 108 -7.65 -7.59 -1.50
N GLY A 109 -8.23 -6.40 -1.63
CA GLY A 109 -9.45 -6.01 -0.90
C GLY A 109 -10.59 -6.98 -1.16
N ILE A 110 -10.90 -7.24 -2.44
CA ILE A 110 -11.93 -8.20 -2.87
C ILE A 110 -11.62 -9.61 -2.38
N SER A 111 -10.35 -10.05 -2.42
CA SER A 111 -9.96 -11.38 -1.95
C SER A 111 -10.32 -11.60 -0.48
N THR A 112 -10.32 -10.55 0.34
CA THR A 112 -10.66 -10.62 1.76
C THR A 112 -12.14 -10.92 1.98
N TRP A 113 -13.00 -10.37 1.12
CA TRP A 113 -14.44 -10.70 1.12
C TRP A 113 -14.70 -12.10 0.55
N LEU A 114 -13.92 -12.52 -0.44
CA LEU A 114 -14.01 -13.86 -1.03
C LEU A 114 -13.35 -14.97 -0.20
N ARG A 115 -12.66 -14.63 0.90
CA ARG A 115 -11.98 -15.57 1.79
C ARG A 115 -12.83 -16.80 2.17
N PRO A 116 -14.13 -16.69 2.50
CA PRO A 116 -14.95 -17.85 2.82
C PRO A 116 -15.14 -18.83 1.65
N ARG A 117 -15.01 -18.38 0.39
CA ARG A 117 -15.19 -19.18 -0.82
C ARG A 117 -13.88 -19.80 -1.32
N ILE A 118 -12.77 -19.05 -1.31
CA ILE A 118 -11.48 -19.51 -1.83
C ILE A 118 -10.63 -20.26 -0.77
N GLY A 119 -11.02 -20.18 0.50
CA GLY A 119 -10.31 -20.80 1.62
C GLY A 119 -9.12 -19.98 2.11
N TYR A 120 -8.71 -20.24 3.36
CA TYR A 120 -7.68 -19.45 4.05
C TYR A 120 -6.29 -19.53 3.38
N GLN A 121 -5.91 -20.69 2.84
CA GLN A 121 -4.58 -20.88 2.24
C GLN A 121 -4.39 -20.02 0.99
N TRP A 122 -5.36 -20.05 0.08
CA TRP A 122 -5.34 -19.22 -1.13
C TRP A 122 -5.47 -17.75 -0.82
N TRP A 123 -6.41 -17.37 0.06
CA TRP A 123 -6.53 -16.01 0.53
C TRP A 123 -5.20 -15.50 1.10
N ARG A 124 -4.53 -16.28 1.95
CA ARG A 124 -3.24 -15.88 2.53
C ARG A 124 -2.16 -15.68 1.46
N ARG A 125 -2.07 -16.55 0.45
CA ARG A 125 -1.13 -16.40 -0.67
C ARG A 125 -1.40 -15.11 -1.46
N PHE A 126 -2.65 -14.83 -1.79
CA PHE A 126 -3.03 -13.58 -2.45
C PHE A 126 -2.75 -12.36 -1.58
N HIS A 127 -3.09 -12.42 -0.30
CA HIS A 127 -2.88 -11.32 0.63
C HIS A 127 -1.39 -11.03 0.87
N LEU A 128 -0.48 -11.99 0.69
CA LEU A 128 0.97 -11.74 0.70
C LEU A 128 1.42 -10.80 -0.43
N LEU A 129 0.68 -10.71 -1.54
CA LEU A 129 0.95 -9.74 -2.60
C LEU A 129 0.80 -8.28 -2.13
N THR A 130 0.27 -8.04 -0.92
CA THR A 130 0.30 -6.71 -0.29
C THR A 130 1.72 -6.17 -0.13
N LEU A 131 2.72 -7.05 0.04
CA LEU A 131 4.13 -6.63 0.06
C LEU A 131 4.59 -6.13 -1.31
N LEU A 132 4.16 -6.78 -2.40
CA LEU A 132 4.41 -6.31 -3.76
C LEU A 132 3.68 -4.98 -4.01
N LEU A 133 2.42 -4.86 -3.58
CA LEU A 133 1.66 -3.61 -3.63
C LEU A 133 2.42 -2.47 -2.94
N PHE A 134 2.92 -2.70 -1.73
CA PHE A 134 3.70 -1.71 -0.99
C PHE A 134 4.96 -1.28 -1.77
N VAL A 135 5.71 -2.23 -2.33
CA VAL A 135 6.89 -1.92 -3.16
C VAL A 135 6.52 -1.09 -4.38
N LEU A 136 5.47 -1.49 -5.12
CA LEU A 136 5.02 -0.75 -6.30
C LEU A 136 4.56 0.67 -5.95
N ALA A 137 3.79 0.84 -4.87
CA ALA A 137 3.35 2.15 -4.40
C ALA A 137 4.53 3.03 -3.95
N THR A 138 5.51 2.43 -3.26
CA THR A 138 6.74 3.13 -2.83
C THR A 138 7.52 3.63 -4.04
N LEU A 139 7.76 2.75 -5.02
CA LEU A 139 8.50 3.10 -6.22
C LEU A 139 7.77 4.14 -7.06
N HIS A 140 6.45 4.00 -7.23
CA HIS A 140 5.63 5.00 -7.91
C HIS A 140 5.73 6.36 -7.21
N GLY A 141 5.59 6.39 -5.88
CA GLY A 141 5.71 7.61 -5.08
C GLY A 141 7.09 8.26 -5.21
N ILE A 142 8.18 7.50 -5.07
CA ILE A 142 9.53 8.04 -5.16
C ILE A 142 9.84 8.59 -6.56
N VAL A 143 9.42 7.90 -7.63
CA VAL A 143 9.82 8.27 -9.00
C VAL A 143 8.93 9.35 -9.60
N ILE A 144 7.62 9.33 -9.32
CA ILE A 144 6.65 10.27 -9.91
C ILE A 144 6.33 11.43 -8.96
N GLY A 145 6.50 11.24 -7.65
CA GLY A 145 6.14 12.22 -6.64
C GLY A 145 6.92 13.54 -6.80
N SER A 146 6.19 14.65 -6.87
CA SER A 146 6.79 15.98 -6.96
C SER A 146 7.64 16.36 -5.74
N ASP A 147 7.45 15.67 -4.63
CA ASP A 147 8.10 15.95 -3.35
C ASP A 147 9.26 15.01 -3.04
N SER A 148 9.58 14.08 -3.92
CA SER A 148 10.53 13.01 -3.62
C SER A 148 11.93 13.53 -3.30
N ASP A 149 12.30 14.71 -3.79
CA ASP A 149 13.58 15.37 -3.50
C ASP A 149 13.56 16.16 -2.18
N THR A 150 12.41 16.28 -1.53
CA THR A 150 12.30 16.97 -0.23
C THR A 150 12.78 16.06 0.89
N THR A 151 13.50 16.65 1.86
CA THR A 151 14.07 15.91 2.99
C THR A 151 13.02 15.16 3.80
N TRP A 152 11.85 15.77 4.03
CA TRP A 152 10.77 15.14 4.79
C TRP A 152 10.16 13.94 4.07
N ALA A 153 10.00 14.00 2.74
CA ALA A 153 9.48 12.87 1.96
C ALA A 153 10.49 11.71 1.95
N LEU A 154 11.78 12.02 1.81
CA LEU A 154 12.85 11.03 1.92
C LEU A 154 12.85 10.32 3.27
N PHE A 155 12.72 11.07 4.38
CA PHE A 155 12.59 10.48 5.72
C PHE A 155 11.36 9.59 5.85
N LEU A 156 10.24 10.02 5.28
CA LEU A 156 8.99 9.26 5.27
C LEU A 156 9.17 7.93 4.51
N TYR A 157 9.71 7.95 3.29
CA TYR A 157 9.96 6.75 2.51
C TYR A 157 10.97 5.81 3.19
N ALA A 158 12.11 6.34 3.63
CA ALA A 158 13.15 5.55 4.29
C ALA A 158 12.63 4.88 5.55
N THR A 159 11.92 5.62 6.42
CA THR A 159 11.34 5.07 7.66
C THR A 159 10.30 3.99 7.34
N SER A 160 9.45 4.21 6.34
CA SER A 160 8.45 3.22 5.92
C SER A 160 9.10 1.92 5.45
N ILE A 161 10.12 2.01 4.58
CA ILE A 161 10.86 0.85 4.07
C ILE A 161 11.58 0.11 5.20
N LEU A 162 12.27 0.85 6.09
CA LEU A 162 13.02 0.25 7.20
C LEU A 162 12.09 -0.46 8.19
N LEU A 163 10.95 0.14 8.55
CA LEU A 163 10.00 -0.47 9.48
C LEU A 163 9.34 -1.72 8.87
N VAL A 164 8.83 -1.63 7.65
CA VAL A 164 8.20 -2.76 6.97
C VAL A 164 9.22 -3.88 6.71
N GLY A 165 10.39 -3.54 6.20
CA GLY A 165 11.47 -4.49 5.94
C GLY A 165 11.99 -5.17 7.21
N GLY A 166 12.20 -4.40 8.29
CA GLY A 166 12.62 -4.92 9.58
C GLY A 166 11.60 -5.87 10.21
N LEU A 167 10.32 -5.52 10.19
CA LEU A 167 9.25 -6.39 10.68
C LEU A 167 9.10 -7.66 9.84
N LEU A 168 9.24 -7.56 8.52
CA LEU A 168 9.21 -8.70 7.62
C LEU A 168 10.40 -9.63 7.86
N ALA A 169 11.61 -9.10 7.98
CA ALA A 169 12.81 -9.87 8.29
C ALA A 169 12.66 -10.60 9.63
N PHE A 170 12.22 -9.89 10.67
CA PHE A 170 11.95 -10.48 11.98
C PHE A 170 10.95 -11.63 11.92
N ARG A 171 9.86 -11.46 11.15
CA ARG A 171 8.86 -12.52 10.92
C ARG A 171 9.45 -13.75 10.25
N LEU A 172 10.29 -13.57 9.23
CA LEU A 172 10.90 -14.68 8.51
C LEU A 172 11.89 -15.45 9.40
N ILE A 173 12.71 -14.73 10.18
CA ILE A 173 13.64 -15.32 11.15
C ILE A 173 12.88 -16.14 12.19
N LYS A 174 11.81 -15.57 12.77
CA LYS A 174 10.97 -16.28 13.74
C LYS A 174 10.35 -17.55 13.14
N ALA A 175 9.85 -17.48 11.90
CA ALA A 175 9.25 -18.63 11.23
C ALA A 175 10.26 -19.76 10.97
N ALA A 176 11.52 -19.43 10.65
CA ALA A 176 12.59 -20.41 10.48
C ALA A 176 13.00 -21.06 11.82
N ALA A 177 13.13 -20.26 12.88
CA ALA A 177 13.41 -20.80 14.21
C ALA A 177 12.29 -21.72 14.72
N ASP A 178 11.03 -21.40 14.45
CA ASP A 178 9.89 -22.25 14.82
C ASP A 178 9.89 -23.59 14.04
N SER A 179 10.40 -23.63 12.79
CA SER A 179 10.48 -24.89 12.01
C SER A 179 11.61 -25.81 12.47
N ASP A 180 12.73 -25.26 12.93
CA ASP A 180 13.88 -26.04 13.40
C ASP A 180 13.63 -26.70 14.77
N ASN A 181 12.70 -26.14 15.55
CA ASN A 181 12.33 -26.65 16.89
C ASN A 181 11.28 -27.77 16.87
N VAL A 182 10.81 -28.21 15.71
CA VAL A 182 9.88 -29.35 15.62
C VAL A 182 10.70 -30.65 15.74
N PRO A 183 10.50 -31.48 16.80
CA PRO A 183 11.21 -32.75 16.92
C PRO A 183 10.88 -33.62 15.72
N SER A 184 11.90 -34.18 15.05
CA SER A 184 11.71 -35.23 14.06
C SER A 184 10.99 -36.38 14.75
N THR A 185 9.71 -36.59 14.41
CA THR A 185 8.94 -37.74 14.89
C THR A 185 9.67 -39.02 14.49
N PRO A 186 9.95 -39.94 15.43
CA PRO A 186 10.54 -41.24 15.11
C PRO A 186 9.59 -42.11 14.26
#